data_AF-A0A1H9QQQ7-F1
#
_entry.id   AF-A0A1H9QQQ7-F1
#
_cell.length_a   1.000
_cell.length_b   1.000
_cell.length_c   1.000
_cell.angle_alpha   90.00
_cell.angle_beta   90.00
_cell.angle_gamma   90.00
#
_symmetry.space_group_name_H-M   'P 1'
#
loop_
_entity.id
_entity.type
_entity.pdbx_description
1 polymer ?
#
loop_
_entity_poly.entity_id
_entity_poly.type
_entity_poly.pdbx_seq_one_letter_code
_entity_poly.pdbx_strand_id
1 'polypeptide(L)'
;MWSFVGWADAPVQMKVTEKHVLFDRITHRPWRVVAKELAPARIATQDERVLAVPRARRLPRHPRTICARVHHLTSWLNWLRERRVTTLAAVPQDHCGALLREYGVVRDRETAAVQRNKAGSSLRTVVSAMQDITDYGELLSADRHRPGFRQGRRGPAPWARAEYVPRSGP
;
A
#
# COMPACT_ATOMS: atom_id res chain seq x y z
N MET A 1 12.19 11.58 7.03
CA MET A 1 11.33 12.19 6.00
C MET A 1 12.11 12.21 4.70
N TRP A 2 11.46 12.01 3.55
CA TRP A 2 12.04 12.27 2.23
C TRP A 2 11.23 13.37 1.54
N SER A 3 11.89 14.28 0.83
CA SER A 3 11.26 15.38 0.10
C SER A 3 11.52 15.27 -1.41
N PHE A 4 10.46 15.49 -2.20
CA PHE A 4 10.47 15.71 -3.65
C PHE A 4 10.40 17.20 -4.00
N VAL A 5 10.55 18.10 -3.01
CA VAL A 5 10.65 19.54 -3.28
C VAL A 5 11.90 19.78 -4.15
N GLY A 6 11.73 20.53 -5.24
CA GLY A 6 12.81 20.82 -6.19
C GLY A 6 13.03 19.76 -7.27
N TRP A 7 12.26 18.66 -7.30
CA TRP A 7 12.30 17.74 -8.43
C TRP A 7 11.68 18.40 -9.68
N ALA A 8 12.50 18.56 -10.72
CA ALA A 8 12.13 19.23 -11.98
C ALA A 8 10.84 18.70 -12.61
N ASP A 9 10.61 17.38 -12.56
CA ASP A 9 9.43 16.73 -13.17
C ASP A 9 8.26 16.55 -12.20
N ALA A 10 8.34 17.11 -10.98
CA ALA A 10 7.21 17.05 -10.06
C ALA A 10 6.02 17.83 -10.65
N PRO A 11 4.82 17.23 -10.77
CA PRO A 11 3.69 17.94 -11.35
C PRO A 11 3.36 19.20 -10.56
N VAL A 12 3.07 20.27 -11.29
CA VAL A 12 2.66 21.56 -10.71
C VAL A 12 1.44 21.40 -9.80
N GLN A 13 0.55 20.45 -10.12
CA GLN A 13 -0.67 20.14 -9.35
C GLN A 13 -0.41 19.30 -8.08
N MET A 14 0.82 18.86 -7.82
CA MET A 14 1.15 18.04 -6.66
C MET A 14 1.23 18.91 -5.41
N LYS A 15 0.41 18.59 -4.40
CA LYS A 15 0.35 19.36 -3.15
C LYS A 15 1.70 19.28 -2.44
N VAL A 16 2.09 20.35 -1.73
CA VAL A 16 3.36 20.38 -0.95
C VAL A 16 3.42 19.22 0.05
N THR A 17 2.28 18.83 0.64
CA THR A 17 2.20 17.68 1.55
C THR A 17 2.49 16.35 0.84
N GLU A 18 2.13 16.20 -0.43
CA GLU A 18 2.44 15.00 -1.23
C GLU A 18 3.92 14.92 -1.60
N LYS A 19 4.62 16.07 -1.63
CA LYS A 19 6.06 16.13 -1.89
C LYS A 19 6.87 15.60 -0.71
N HIS A 20 6.27 15.46 0.47
CA HIS A 20 6.93 14.96 1.66
C HIS A 20 6.46 13.54 1.98
N VAL A 21 7.37 12.58 1.86
CA VAL A 21 7.13 11.19 2.25
C VAL A 21 7.54 11.02 3.72
N LEU A 22 6.53 10.81 4.56
CA LEU A 22 6.64 10.65 6.01
C LEU A 22 6.61 9.18 6.39
N PHE A 23 7.72 8.68 6.93
CA PHE A 23 7.88 7.27 7.36
C PHE A 23 7.75 7.10 8.88
N ASP A 24 7.89 8.19 9.63
CA ASP A 24 7.76 8.29 11.08
C ASP A 24 6.39 7.84 11.59
N ARG A 25 5.34 7.96 10.76
CA ARG A 25 4.00 7.45 11.04
C ARG A 25 3.92 5.92 11.13
N ILE A 26 4.91 5.19 10.62
CA ILE A 26 5.05 3.75 10.84
C ILE A 26 5.67 3.56 12.22
N THR A 27 4.88 2.99 13.14
CA THR A 27 5.25 2.90 14.57
C THR A 27 6.35 1.86 14.81
N HIS A 28 6.33 0.76 14.06
CA HIS A 28 7.32 -0.32 14.17
C HIS A 28 8.60 0.01 13.38
N ARG A 29 9.74 0.07 14.08
CA ARG A 29 11.03 0.51 13.51
C ARG A 29 11.52 -0.37 12.34
N PRO A 30 11.50 -1.71 12.42
CA PRO A 30 11.84 -2.56 11.26
C PRO A 30 10.96 -2.29 10.03
N TRP A 31 9.66 -2.10 10.23
CA TRP A 31 8.72 -1.86 9.12
C TRP A 31 8.86 -0.46 8.51
N ARG A 32 9.37 0.49 9.29
CA ARG A 32 9.80 1.79 8.79
C ARG A 32 10.97 1.65 7.83
N VAL A 33 11.92 0.75 8.10
CA VAL A 33 13.04 0.46 7.19
C VAL A 33 12.51 -0.15 5.89
N VAL A 34 11.62 -1.15 5.98
CA VAL A 34 10.95 -1.74 4.81
C VAL A 34 10.32 -0.68 3.91
N ALA A 35 9.54 0.25 4.49
CA ALA A 35 8.92 1.32 3.70
C ALA A 35 9.96 2.26 3.05
N LYS A 36 11.07 2.55 3.73
CA LYS A 36 12.17 3.36 3.22
C LYS A 36 12.96 2.67 2.10
N GLU A 37 13.04 1.34 2.08
CA GLU A 37 13.68 0.58 1.01
C GLU A 37 12.76 0.48 -0.22
N LEU A 38 11.47 0.26 0.00
CA LEU A 38 10.48 0.17 -1.07
C LEU A 38 10.28 1.51 -1.81
N ALA A 39 10.41 2.65 -1.13
CA ALA A 39 10.18 3.95 -1.76
C ALA A 39 11.16 4.25 -2.93
N PRO A 40 12.49 4.21 -2.75
CA PRO A 40 13.46 4.44 -3.81
C PRO A 40 13.48 3.30 -4.84
N ALA A 41 13.24 2.04 -4.45
CA ALA A 41 13.16 0.91 -5.38
C ALA A 41 12.05 1.06 -6.45
N ARG A 42 11.05 1.91 -6.19
CA ARG A 42 9.99 2.25 -7.17
C ARG A 42 10.39 3.34 -8.16
N ILE A 43 11.49 4.06 -7.92
CA ILE A 43 12.02 5.12 -8.81
C ILE A 43 13.27 4.61 -9.53
N ALA A 44 14.20 4.02 -8.77
CA ALA A 44 15.48 3.53 -9.25
C ALA A 44 15.34 2.16 -9.95
N THR A 45 14.50 2.09 -10.99
CA THR A 45 14.19 0.82 -11.67
C THR A 45 15.32 0.30 -12.55
N GLN A 46 16.38 1.10 -12.73
CA GLN A 46 17.62 0.75 -13.43
C GLN A 46 18.75 0.37 -12.47
N ASP A 47 18.52 0.43 -11.15
CA ASP A 47 19.50 -0.04 -10.17
C ASP A 47 19.64 -1.57 -10.28
N GLU A 48 20.87 -2.08 -10.28
CA GLU A 48 21.17 -3.50 -10.45
C GLU A 48 20.44 -4.40 -9.44
N ARG A 49 20.30 -3.93 -8.19
CA ARG A 49 19.61 -4.68 -7.13
C ARG A 49 18.11 -4.77 -7.41
N VAL A 50 17.53 -3.73 -8.01
CA VAL A 50 16.10 -3.70 -8.40
C VAL A 50 15.86 -4.52 -9.67
N LEU A 51 16.81 -4.50 -10.61
CA LEU A 51 16.76 -5.31 -11.83
C LEU A 51 16.84 -6.81 -11.51
N ALA A 52 17.65 -7.19 -10.52
CA ALA A 52 17.78 -8.57 -10.05
C ALA A 52 16.46 -9.16 -9.52
N VAL A 53 15.55 -8.32 -9.02
CA VAL A 53 14.24 -8.74 -8.51
C VAL A 53 13.30 -9.04 -9.69
N PRO A 54 12.83 -10.30 -9.89
CA PRO A 54 12.05 -10.67 -11.07
C PRO A 54 10.70 -9.95 -11.20
N ARG A 55 10.05 -9.66 -10.07
CA ARG A 55 8.72 -9.02 -10.02
C ARG A 55 8.78 -7.50 -9.84
N ALA A 56 9.97 -6.93 -9.70
CA ALA A 56 10.09 -5.49 -9.55
C ALA A 56 9.64 -4.76 -10.82
N ARG A 57 9.07 -3.58 -10.65
CA ARG A 57 8.61 -2.76 -11.76
C ARG A 57 9.82 -2.24 -12.55
N ARG A 58 9.73 -2.26 -13.88
CA ARG A 58 10.79 -1.76 -14.78
C ARG A 58 10.67 -0.28 -15.11
N LEU A 59 9.47 0.29 -14.98
CA LEU A 59 9.22 1.72 -15.17
C LEU A 59 9.22 2.48 -13.84
N PRO A 60 9.84 3.66 -13.75
CA PRO A 60 9.79 4.52 -12.56
C PRO A 60 8.37 4.92 -12.21
N ARG A 61 8.04 4.89 -10.91
CA ARG A 61 6.75 5.37 -10.38
C ARG A 61 6.79 6.87 -10.20
N HIS A 62 5.68 7.49 -10.56
CA HIS A 62 5.43 8.89 -10.29
C HIS A 62 5.47 9.19 -8.78
N PRO A 63 6.06 10.32 -8.32
CA PRO A 63 6.21 10.67 -6.89
C PRO A 63 4.89 10.65 -6.11
N ARG A 64 3.81 11.20 -6.68
CA ARG A 64 2.44 11.10 -6.12
C ARG A 64 2.03 9.65 -5.81
N THR A 65 2.40 8.70 -6.68
CA THR A 65 2.11 7.27 -6.45
C THR A 65 2.91 6.72 -5.28
N ILE A 66 4.16 7.16 -5.12
CA ILE A 66 5.02 6.73 -4.01
C ILE A 66 4.48 7.25 -2.68
N CYS A 67 4.10 8.52 -2.62
CA CYS A 67 3.45 9.09 -1.43
C CYS A 67 2.17 8.31 -1.09
N ALA A 68 1.30 8.04 -2.07
CA ALA A 68 0.10 7.23 -1.86
C ALA A 68 0.41 5.80 -1.41
N ARG A 69 1.46 5.17 -1.97
CA ARG A 69 1.91 3.82 -1.56
C ARG A 69 2.41 3.81 -0.12
N VAL A 70 3.22 4.79 0.29
CA VAL A 70 3.70 4.88 1.67
C VAL A 70 2.56 5.16 2.64
N HIS A 71 1.57 5.97 2.24
CA HIS A 71 0.36 6.16 3.04
C HIS A 71 -0.39 4.84 3.28
N HIS A 72 -0.65 4.06 2.22
CA HIS A 72 -1.32 2.76 2.35
C HIS A 72 -0.47 1.72 3.09
N LEU A 73 0.85 1.71 2.90
CA LEU A 73 1.76 0.89 3.71
C LEU A 73 1.67 1.25 5.18
N THR A 74 1.63 2.54 5.51
CA THR A 74 1.49 3.00 6.90
C THR A 74 0.21 2.46 7.54
N SER A 75 -0.92 2.57 6.84
CA SER A 75 -2.19 2.00 7.31
C SER A 75 -2.10 0.49 7.51
N TRP A 76 -1.57 -0.25 6.54
CA TRP A 76 -1.42 -1.70 6.63
C TRP A 76 -0.52 -2.14 7.79
N LEU A 77 0.68 -1.55 7.88
CA LEU A 77 1.68 -1.90 8.87
C LEU A 77 1.21 -1.55 10.28
N ASN A 78 0.59 -0.39 10.50
CA ASN A 78 0.04 -0.06 11.81
C ASN A 78 -1.14 -0.97 12.19
N TRP A 79 -2.02 -1.30 11.24
CA TRP A 79 -3.13 -2.23 11.45
C TRP A 79 -2.66 -3.66 11.83
N LEU A 80 -1.55 -4.11 11.25
CA LEU A 80 -0.90 -5.37 11.66
C LEU A 80 -0.34 -5.28 13.09
N ARG A 81 0.24 -4.13 13.48
CA ARG A 81 0.73 -3.92 14.85
C ARG A 81 -0.38 -3.95 15.88
N GLU A 82 -1.52 -3.35 15.58
CA GLU A 82 -2.71 -3.39 16.44
C GLU A 82 -3.16 -4.84 16.71
N ARG A 83 -2.96 -5.73 15.73
CA ARG A 83 -3.23 -7.18 15.84
C ARG A 83 -2.04 -8.00 16.35
N ARG A 84 -1.06 -7.32 16.96
CA ARG A 84 0.13 -7.92 17.58
C ARG A 84 0.98 -8.75 16.64
N VAL A 85 0.90 -8.51 15.33
CA VAL A 85 1.83 -9.11 14.38
C VAL A 85 3.21 -8.46 14.58
N THR A 86 4.22 -9.29 14.79
CA THR A 86 5.60 -8.86 15.13
C THR A 86 6.54 -8.92 13.93
N THR A 87 6.24 -9.74 12.93
CA THR A 87 7.01 -9.87 11.68
C THR A 87 6.08 -10.05 10.48
N LEU A 88 6.50 -9.53 9.33
CA LEU A 88 5.82 -9.71 8.04
C LEU A 88 5.76 -11.17 7.60
N ALA A 89 6.70 -12.01 8.06
CA ALA A 89 6.71 -13.45 7.77
C ALA A 89 5.56 -14.20 8.46
N ALA A 90 5.08 -13.68 9.60
CA ALA A 90 3.98 -14.27 10.36
C ALA A 90 2.59 -13.80 9.90
N VAL A 91 2.51 -12.91 8.90
CA VAL A 91 1.23 -12.38 8.41
C VAL A 91 0.38 -13.51 7.83
N PRO A 92 -0.79 -13.81 8.44
CA PRO A 92 -1.72 -14.79 7.90
C PRO A 92 -2.43 -14.25 6.66
N GLN A 93 -2.73 -15.13 5.71
CA GLN A 93 -3.42 -14.77 4.47
C GLN A 93 -4.76 -14.05 4.70
N ASP A 94 -5.47 -14.43 5.76
CA ASP A 94 -6.80 -13.88 6.09
C ASP A 94 -6.76 -12.41 6.52
N HIS A 95 -5.60 -11.93 6.99
CA HIS A 95 -5.42 -10.53 7.39
C HIS A 95 -5.53 -9.58 6.19
N CYS A 96 -5.16 -10.04 5.00
CA CYS A 96 -5.32 -9.29 3.75
C CYS A 96 -6.79 -9.00 3.47
N GLY A 97 -7.65 -10.01 3.63
CA GLY A 97 -9.10 -9.86 3.45
C GLY A 97 -9.74 -9.03 4.56
N ALA A 98 -9.31 -9.23 5.81
CA ALA A 98 -9.81 -8.48 6.96
C ALA A 98 -9.54 -6.98 6.86
N LEU A 99 -8.30 -6.58 6.52
CA LEU A 99 -7.97 -5.19 6.28
C LEU A 99 -8.86 -4.59 5.18
N LEU A 100 -9.03 -5.28 4.05
CA LEU A 100 -9.82 -4.73 2.94
C LEU A 100 -11.30 -4.55 3.30
N ARG A 101 -11.88 -5.42 4.14
CA ARG A 101 -13.24 -5.24 4.66
C ARG A 101 -13.32 -4.03 5.58
N GLU A 102 -12.35 -3.86 6.48
CA GLU A 102 -12.34 -2.75 7.43
C GLU A 102 -12.04 -1.40 6.77
N TYR A 103 -11.06 -1.38 5.87
CA TYR A 103 -10.66 -0.20 5.11
C TYR A 103 -11.66 0.13 4.01
N GLY A 104 -12.39 -0.85 3.49
CA GLY A 104 -13.31 -0.71 2.36
C GLY A 104 -14.61 0.03 2.67
N VAL A 105 -14.84 0.39 3.92
CA VAL A 105 -16.01 1.19 4.32
C VAL A 105 -15.58 2.58 4.79
N VAL A 106 -16.41 3.57 4.47
CA VAL A 106 -16.36 4.91 5.05
C VAL A 106 -17.37 4.94 6.18
N ARG A 107 -16.90 5.25 7.38
CA ARG A 107 -17.73 5.37 8.58
C ARG A 107 -17.95 6.82 8.93
N ASP A 108 -19.13 7.09 9.45
CA ASP A 108 -19.46 8.34 10.11
C ASP A 108 -18.55 8.53 11.33
N ARG A 109 -18.11 9.77 11.56
CA ARG A 109 -17.10 10.05 12.59
C ARG A 109 -17.70 10.07 14.00
N GLU A 110 -18.99 10.38 14.14
CA GLU A 110 -19.67 10.52 15.44
C GLU A 110 -20.35 9.21 15.84
N THR A 111 -21.00 8.54 14.89
CA THR A 111 -21.83 7.35 15.14
C THR A 111 -21.12 6.03 14.82
N ALA A 112 -19.95 6.09 14.17
CA ALA A 112 -19.23 4.94 13.60
C ALA A 112 -20.04 4.09 12.60
N ALA A 113 -21.25 4.53 12.21
CA ALA A 113 -22.10 3.86 11.25
C ALA A 113 -21.46 3.86 9.85
N VAL A 114 -21.66 2.79 9.08
CA VAL A 114 -21.16 2.72 7.69
C VAL A 114 -22.00 3.66 6.82
N GLN A 115 -21.37 4.69 6.27
CA GLN A 115 -22.02 5.63 5.35
C GLN A 115 -22.00 5.12 3.91
N ARG A 116 -20.85 4.61 3.45
CA ARG A 116 -20.68 4.08 2.08
C ARG A 116 -19.48 3.16 1.96
N ASN A 117 -19.44 2.38 0.87
CA ASN A 117 -18.25 1.65 0.48
C ASN A 117 -17.26 2.55 -0.28
N LYS A 118 -15.96 2.30 -0.10
CA LYS A 118 -14.91 2.88 -0.94
C LYS A 118 -14.94 2.24 -2.32
N ALA A 119 -14.56 3.01 -3.34
CA ALA A 119 -14.44 2.52 -4.70
C ALA A 119 -13.41 1.38 -4.81
N GLY A 120 -13.65 0.44 -5.73
CA GLY A 120 -12.73 -0.68 -5.98
C GLY A 120 -11.32 -0.22 -6.38
N SER A 121 -11.20 0.95 -7.02
CA SER A 121 -9.90 1.57 -7.33
C SER A 121 -9.08 1.87 -6.08
N SER A 122 -9.70 2.35 -5.00
CA SER A 122 -9.03 2.60 -3.71
C SER A 122 -8.62 1.31 -3.01
N LEU A 123 -9.40 0.24 -3.15
CA LEU A 123 -9.00 -1.07 -2.61
C LEU A 123 -7.79 -1.65 -3.37
N ARG A 124 -7.78 -1.49 -4.70
CA ARG A 124 -6.63 -1.90 -5.53
C ARG A 124 -5.34 -1.20 -5.11
N THR A 125 -5.37 0.09 -4.73
CA THR A 125 -4.16 0.79 -4.29
C THR A 125 -3.61 0.25 -2.97
N VAL A 126 -4.48 -0.19 -2.06
CA VAL A 126 -4.07 -0.86 -0.82
C VAL A 126 -3.49 -2.24 -1.12
N VAL A 127 -4.18 -3.06 -1.92
CA VAL A 127 -3.70 -4.39 -2.34
C VAL A 127 -2.32 -4.30 -2.96
N SER A 128 -2.12 -3.40 -3.92
CA SER A 128 -0.81 -3.25 -4.54
C SER A 128 0.25 -2.74 -3.56
N ALA A 129 -0.09 -1.94 -2.55
CA ALA A 129 0.88 -1.53 -1.53
C ALA A 129 1.35 -2.74 -0.70
N MET A 130 0.43 -3.65 -0.35
CA MET A 130 0.78 -4.90 0.34
C MET A 130 1.57 -5.85 -0.58
N GLN A 131 1.21 -5.91 -1.87
CA GLN A 131 1.88 -6.76 -2.85
C GLN A 131 3.30 -6.27 -3.12
N ASP A 132 3.56 -4.97 -3.09
CA ASP A 132 4.91 -4.42 -3.27
C ASP A 132 5.91 -4.98 -2.24
N ILE A 133 5.49 -5.25 -0.99
CA ILE A 133 6.35 -5.91 0.02
C ILE A 133 6.76 -7.32 -0.44
N THR A 134 5.84 -8.04 -1.08
CA THR A 134 6.08 -9.39 -1.59
C THR A 134 6.95 -9.36 -2.84
N ASP A 135 6.65 -8.45 -3.77
CA ASP A 135 7.32 -8.38 -5.06
C ASP A 135 8.77 -7.91 -4.94
N TYR A 136 9.08 -7.07 -3.95
CA TYR A 136 10.42 -6.57 -3.66
C TYR A 136 11.08 -7.29 -2.48
N GLY A 137 10.50 -8.41 -2.00
CA GLY A 137 10.90 -9.05 -0.73
C GLY A 137 12.38 -9.42 -0.62
N GLU A 138 13.03 -9.75 -1.74
CA GLU A 138 14.47 -10.07 -1.81
C GLU A 138 15.37 -8.86 -1.61
N LEU A 139 14.86 -7.65 -1.86
CA LEU A 139 15.57 -6.38 -1.63
C LEU A 139 15.52 -5.94 -0.16
N LEU A 140 14.55 -6.45 0.60
CA LEU A 140 14.25 -5.96 1.95
C LEU A 140 15.20 -6.56 2.99
N SER A 141 15.87 -5.68 3.74
CA SER A 141 16.85 -6.11 4.74
C SER A 141 16.25 -6.33 6.13
N ALA A 142 15.20 -5.56 6.48
CA ALA A 142 14.70 -5.52 7.85
C ALA A 142 13.61 -6.54 8.16
N ASP A 143 12.68 -6.75 7.21
CA ASP A 143 11.58 -7.72 7.35
C ASP A 143 10.92 -7.95 6.00
N ARG A 144 10.30 -9.10 5.80
CA ARG A 144 9.62 -9.45 4.54
C ARG A 144 8.54 -10.49 4.76
N HIS A 145 7.61 -10.60 3.82
CA HIS A 145 6.67 -11.71 3.83
C HIS A 145 7.39 -13.04 3.62
N ARG A 146 6.81 -14.11 4.17
CA ARG A 146 7.33 -15.47 3.95
C ARG A 146 7.33 -15.83 2.46
N PRO A 147 8.27 -16.66 1.98
CA PRO A 147 8.26 -17.15 0.61
C PRO A 147 6.89 -17.74 0.22
N GLY A 148 6.44 -17.45 -1.00
CA GLY A 148 5.16 -17.95 -1.51
C GLY A 148 3.91 -17.24 -0.99
N PHE A 149 4.04 -16.30 -0.05
CA PHE A 149 2.93 -15.43 0.33
C PHE A 149 2.47 -14.60 -0.88
N ARG A 150 1.15 -14.49 -1.09
CA ARG A 150 0.58 -13.74 -2.22
C ARG A 150 -0.68 -13.02 -1.79
N GLN A 151 -0.81 -11.75 -2.11
CA GLN A 151 -1.99 -10.97 -1.78
C GLN A 151 -3.16 -11.39 -2.68
N GLY A 152 -4.08 -12.20 -2.14
CA GLY A 152 -5.28 -12.68 -2.83
C GLY A 152 -5.01 -13.71 -3.93
N ARG A 153 -5.82 -14.77 -3.98
CA ARG A 153 -5.96 -15.62 -5.18
C ARG A 153 -6.36 -14.73 -6.37
N ARG A 154 -5.79 -14.98 -7.55
CA ARG A 154 -6.33 -14.52 -8.85
C ARG A 154 -7.71 -15.17 -9.04
N GLY A 155 -8.73 -14.54 -8.46
CA GLY A 155 -10.14 -14.83 -8.64
C GLY A 155 -10.88 -13.51 -8.54
N PRO A 156 -12.12 -13.39 -9.09
CA PRO A 156 -12.85 -12.14 -9.05
C PRO A 156 -12.96 -11.71 -7.59
N ALA A 157 -12.40 -10.53 -7.29
CA ALA A 157 -12.36 -10.07 -5.92
C ALA A 157 -13.81 -9.91 -5.41
N PRO A 158 -14.10 -10.24 -4.15
CA PRO A 158 -15.46 -10.10 -3.60
C PRO A 158 -16.03 -8.67 -3.76
N TRP A 159 -15.16 -7.66 -3.81
CA TRP A 159 -15.55 -6.26 -4.03
C TRP A 159 -15.87 -5.91 -5.50
N ALA A 160 -15.51 -6.75 -6.47
CA ALA A 160 -15.85 -6.55 -7.88
C ALA A 160 -17.32 -6.89 -8.20
N ARG A 161 -18.05 -7.50 -7.26
CA ARG A 161 -19.49 -7.75 -7.36
C ARG A 161 -20.35 -6.60 -6.81
N ALA A 162 -19.73 -5.53 -6.30
CA ALA A 162 -20.45 -4.41 -5.68
C ALA A 162 -20.88 -3.31 -6.67
N GLU A 163 -20.72 -3.52 -7.98
CA GLU A 163 -21.17 -2.59 -9.02
C GLU A 163 -22.37 -3.18 -9.78
N TYR A 164 -23.56 -3.11 -9.18
CA TYR A 164 -24.83 -2.82 -9.85
C TYR A 164 -25.94 -2.63 -8.80
N VAL A 165 -26.30 -1.37 -8.52
CA VAL A 165 -27.60 -1.04 -7.93
C VAL A 165 -28.35 -0.32 -9.05
N PRO A 166 -29.39 -0.91 -9.66
CA PRO A 166 -30.17 -0.19 -10.66
C PRO A 166 -30.81 1.01 -9.96
N ARG A 167 -30.64 2.21 -10.55
CA ARG A 167 -31.44 3.36 -10.15
C ARG A 167 -32.89 3.06 -10.49
N SER A 168 -33.71 2.79 -9.48
CA SER A 168 -35.16 2.94 -9.59
C SER A 168 -35.45 4.44 -9.65
N GLY A 169 -35.78 4.93 -10.84
CA GLY A 169 -36.35 6.27 -11.01
C GLY A 169 -37.85 6.27 -10.72
N PRO A 170 -38.44 7.41 -10.34
CA PRO A 170 -39.78 7.76 -10.77
C PRO A 170 -39.77 8.26 -12.24
#